data_AF-A0A4Q6DLJ6-F1
#
_entry.id   AF-A0A4Q6DLJ6-F1
#
_cell.length_a   1.000
_cell.length_b   1.000
_cell.length_c   1.000
_cell.angle_alpha   90.00
_cell.angle_beta   90.00
_cell.angle_gamma   90.00
#
_symmetry.space_group_name_H-M   'P 1'
#
loop_
_entity.id
_entity.type
_entity.pdbx_description
1 polymer ?
#
loop_
_entity_poly.entity_id
_entity_poly.type
_entity_poly.pdbx_seq_one_letter_code
_entity_poly.pdbx_strand_id
1 'polypeptide(L)'
;MSVIDSPGPVVHKRNAMGIGALLIFIVAVVTGYARLNTFTLGLEITVFCFLFSLLIVYGNRAASVGTAGLLAMIFMMSKDVSEVEIFLFSGTLLTGGVWYMLFSLLFFRIRPYRAAQQILGENVADIAQFLRIKADFYDIDTDIDENYHKLVSQQIKVSHNQDNVREMLFKSRVNVKESTNASRILVLTFVDLVDMFEQIMATHYDYGYVREKFKDTGVLADINKLLHKMADELDYVGFMVLSNIRYKRLSDLNKDLEALKLKIDGAGN
;
A
#
# COMPACT_ATOMS: atom_id res chain seq x y z
N MET A 1 -15.74 12.44 6.91
CA MET A 1 -15.27 11.10 7.35
C MET A 1 -14.54 10.29 6.29
N SER A 2 -14.98 10.29 5.03
CA SER A 2 -14.33 9.49 3.97
C SER A 2 -12.83 9.74 3.80
N VAL A 3 -12.35 10.97 4.05
CA VAL A 3 -10.91 11.33 3.97
C VAL A 3 -10.06 10.63 5.05
N ILE A 4 -10.68 10.32 6.20
CA ILE A 4 -10.05 9.66 7.36
C ILE A 4 -10.07 8.14 7.20
N ASP A 5 -10.93 7.61 6.32
CA ASP A 5 -11.11 6.17 6.06
C ASP A 5 -9.97 5.62 5.20
N SER A 6 -8.80 5.49 5.82
CA SER A 6 -7.61 4.88 5.22
C SER A 6 -7.49 3.40 5.62
N PRO A 7 -6.99 2.54 4.71
CA PRO A 7 -6.80 1.11 4.98
C PRO A 7 -5.83 0.88 6.14
N GLY A 8 -6.09 -0.13 6.96
CA GLY A 8 -5.19 -0.62 8.01
C GLY A 8 -5.94 -1.11 9.27
N PRO A 9 -5.27 -1.24 10.43
CA PRO A 9 -5.83 -1.95 11.57
C PRO A 9 -7.09 -1.30 12.14
N VAL A 10 -8.08 -2.12 12.51
CA VAL A 10 -9.42 -1.67 12.97
C VAL A 10 -9.34 -0.73 14.16
N VAL A 11 -8.48 -1.02 15.13
CA VAL A 11 -8.36 -0.22 16.35
C VAL A 11 -7.93 1.20 16.01
N HIS A 12 -6.89 1.34 15.19
CA HIS A 12 -6.42 2.65 14.75
C HIS A 12 -7.44 3.37 13.86
N LYS A 13 -8.15 2.63 13.00
CA LYS A 13 -9.25 3.17 12.19
C LYS A 13 -10.38 3.71 13.06
N ARG A 14 -10.86 2.92 14.02
CA ARG A 14 -11.91 3.30 14.98
C ARG A 14 -11.50 4.52 15.78
N ASN A 15 -10.28 4.54 16.30
CA ASN A 15 -9.78 5.65 17.11
C ASN A 15 -9.63 6.93 16.26
N ALA A 16 -9.07 6.84 15.05
CA ALA A 16 -8.92 7.98 14.16
C ALA A 16 -10.28 8.56 13.72
N MET A 17 -11.24 7.70 13.36
CA MET A 17 -12.59 8.15 12.97
C MET A 17 -13.35 8.74 14.16
N GLY A 18 -13.22 8.16 15.36
CA GLY A 18 -13.84 8.67 16.57
C GLY A 18 -13.28 10.04 16.99
N ILE A 19 -11.95 10.16 17.03
CA ILE A 19 -11.26 11.44 17.30
C ILE A 19 -11.64 12.48 16.25
N GLY A 20 -11.64 12.09 14.97
CA GLY A 20 -12.05 12.98 13.88
C GLY A 20 -13.49 13.44 13.99
N ALA A 21 -14.42 12.59 14.44
CA ALA A 21 -15.83 12.97 14.61
C ALA A 21 -16.00 14.04 15.68
N LEU A 22 -15.33 13.83 16.81
CA LEU A 22 -15.32 14.75 17.93
C LEU A 22 -14.65 16.07 17.53
N LEU A 23 -13.51 16.01 16.84
CA LEU A 23 -12.78 17.19 16.39
C LEU A 23 -13.60 18.00 15.37
N ILE A 24 -14.25 17.36 14.40
CA ILE A 24 -15.17 18.04 13.46
C ILE A 24 -16.32 18.73 14.20
N PHE A 25 -16.88 18.09 15.24
CA PHE A 25 -17.91 18.70 16.06
C PHE A 25 -17.40 19.94 16.81
N ILE A 26 -16.23 19.84 17.45
CA ILE A 26 -15.60 20.98 18.14
C ILE A 26 -15.35 22.12 17.17
N VAL A 27 -14.74 21.83 16.02
CA VAL A 27 -14.47 22.85 14.99
C VAL A 27 -15.77 23.49 14.54
N ALA A 28 -16.81 22.72 14.22
CA ALA A 28 -18.09 23.28 13.81
C ALA A 28 -18.69 24.20 14.88
N VAL A 29 -18.66 23.82 16.16
CA VAL A 29 -19.17 24.67 17.26
C VAL A 29 -18.32 25.94 17.39
N VAL A 30 -17.00 25.82 17.44
CA VAL A 30 -16.08 26.96 17.60
C VAL A 30 -16.22 27.93 16.43
N THR A 31 -16.22 27.42 15.19
CA THR A 31 -16.38 28.25 13.98
C THR A 31 -17.75 28.91 13.93
N GLY A 32 -18.80 28.23 14.38
CA GLY A 32 -20.13 28.79 14.49
C GLY A 32 -20.17 30.05 15.37
N TYR A 33 -19.53 30.00 16.54
CA TYR A 33 -19.45 31.13 17.46
C TYR A 33 -18.43 32.19 17.02
N ALA A 34 -17.27 31.78 16.51
CA ALA A 34 -16.22 32.68 16.07
C ALA A 34 -16.66 33.55 14.89
N ARG A 35 -17.58 33.07 14.04
CA ARG A 35 -18.16 33.84 12.94
C ARG A 35 -18.94 35.07 13.39
N LEU A 36 -19.44 35.10 14.64
CA LEU A 36 -20.19 36.27 15.16
C LEU A 36 -19.31 37.53 15.23
N ASN A 37 -17.99 37.40 15.21
CA ASN A 37 -17.06 38.53 15.15
C ASN A 37 -15.91 38.26 14.17
N THR A 38 -15.71 39.18 13.21
CA THR A 38 -14.70 39.04 12.15
C THR A 38 -13.27 38.87 12.69
N PHE A 39 -12.95 39.51 13.81
CA PHE A 39 -11.62 39.38 14.43
C PHE A 39 -11.41 38.00 15.06
N THR A 40 -12.43 37.44 15.72
CA THR A 40 -12.33 36.09 16.31
C THR A 40 -12.27 35.02 15.23
N LEU A 41 -13.00 35.20 14.12
CA LEU A 41 -12.94 34.30 12.97
C LEU A 41 -11.54 34.30 12.33
N GLY A 42 -10.93 35.47 12.12
CA GLY A 42 -9.58 35.57 11.56
C GLY A 42 -8.51 34.91 12.44
N LEU A 43 -8.64 35.08 13.77
CA LEU A 43 -7.78 34.42 14.74
C LEU A 43 -7.95 32.90 14.69
N GLU A 44 -9.18 32.41 14.70
CA GLU A 44 -9.49 30.98 14.65
C GLU A 44 -8.92 30.33 13.38
N ILE A 45 -9.15 30.91 12.21
CA ILE A 45 -8.64 30.38 10.94
C ILE A 45 -7.12 30.23 11.00
N THR A 46 -6.42 31.25 11.51
CA THR A 46 -4.95 31.22 11.63
C THR A 46 -4.50 30.09 12.54
N VAL A 47 -5.13 29.95 13.71
CA VAL A 47 -4.79 28.92 14.71
C VAL A 47 -5.12 27.52 14.20
N PHE A 48 -6.31 27.29 13.65
CA PHE A 48 -6.76 25.98 13.18
C PHE A 48 -6.02 25.52 11.93
N CYS A 49 -5.73 26.42 10.98
CA CYS A 49 -4.86 26.09 9.85
C CYS A 49 -3.48 25.65 10.34
N PHE A 50 -2.86 26.41 11.25
CA PHE A 50 -1.55 26.05 11.79
C PHE A 50 -1.57 24.69 12.53
N LEU A 51 -2.51 24.51 13.47
CA LEU A 51 -2.61 23.29 14.27
C LEU A 51 -2.94 22.05 13.41
N PHE A 52 -3.88 22.16 12.46
CA PHE A 52 -4.24 21.04 11.60
C PHE A 52 -3.18 20.74 10.55
N SER A 53 -2.43 21.74 10.07
CA SER A 53 -1.24 21.49 9.24
C SER A 53 -0.14 20.76 10.00
N LEU A 54 0.04 21.01 11.31
CA LEU A 54 1.01 20.29 12.13
C LEU A 54 0.71 18.78 12.24
N LEU A 55 -0.55 18.37 12.10
CA LEU A 55 -0.95 16.96 12.19
C LEU A 55 -0.30 16.07 11.13
N ILE A 56 0.22 16.64 10.03
CA ILE A 56 0.94 15.87 9.01
C ILE A 56 2.20 15.18 9.56
N VAL A 57 2.84 15.76 10.58
CA VAL A 57 4.05 15.21 11.22
C VAL A 57 3.78 13.88 11.91
N TYR A 58 2.53 13.65 12.36
CA TYR A 58 2.11 12.39 12.98
C TYR A 58 1.65 11.33 11.95
N GLY A 59 1.85 11.59 10.66
CA GLY A 59 1.60 10.67 9.56
C GLY A 59 0.28 10.93 8.82
N ASN A 60 0.11 10.24 7.67
CA ASN A 60 -0.99 10.49 6.73
C ASN A 60 -2.39 10.39 7.36
N ARG A 61 -2.59 9.54 8.36
CA ARG A 61 -3.88 9.41 9.04
C ARG A 61 -4.24 10.65 9.86
N ALA A 62 -3.27 11.19 10.59
CA ALA A 62 -3.45 12.41 11.36
C ALA A 62 -3.63 13.61 10.42
N ALA A 63 -2.89 13.66 9.31
CA ALA A 63 -3.08 14.63 8.25
C ALA A 63 -4.52 14.63 7.71
N SER A 64 -5.08 13.46 7.40
CA SER A 64 -6.47 13.31 6.95
C SER A 64 -7.50 13.84 7.96
N VAL A 65 -7.26 13.67 9.26
CA VAL A 65 -8.11 14.22 10.32
C VAL A 65 -8.07 15.75 10.30
N GLY A 66 -6.87 16.34 10.18
CA GLY A 66 -6.69 17.79 10.06
C GLY A 66 -7.41 18.36 8.84
N THR A 67 -7.23 17.75 7.66
CA THR A 67 -7.92 18.16 6.44
C THR A 67 -9.44 18.09 6.57
N ALA A 68 -9.96 17.04 7.22
CA ALA A 68 -11.40 16.91 7.46
C ALA A 68 -11.94 17.98 8.42
N GLY A 69 -11.16 18.36 9.45
CA GLY A 69 -11.46 19.47 10.34
C GLY A 69 -11.53 20.80 9.61
N LEU A 70 -10.54 21.11 8.77
CA LEU A 70 -10.53 22.32 7.94
C LEU A 70 -11.72 22.36 6.97
N LEU A 71 -12.09 21.23 6.37
CA LEU A 71 -13.26 21.16 5.50
C LEU A 71 -14.56 21.47 6.27
N ALA A 72 -14.68 20.96 7.50
CA ALA A 72 -15.82 21.26 8.36
C ALA A 72 -15.91 22.75 8.73
N MET A 73 -14.76 23.37 9.04
CA MET A 73 -14.67 24.82 9.26
C MET A 73 -15.17 25.61 8.05
N ILE A 74 -14.70 25.27 6.84
CA ILE A 74 -15.13 25.91 5.58
C ILE A 74 -16.65 25.78 5.39
N PHE A 75 -17.20 24.58 5.61
CA PHE A 75 -18.65 24.35 5.51
C PHE A 75 -19.46 25.17 6.52
N MET A 76 -18.97 25.31 7.76
CA MET A 76 -19.63 26.09 8.79
C MET A 76 -19.56 27.61 8.50
N MET A 77 -18.43 28.08 7.95
CA MET A 77 -18.26 29.47 7.54
C MET A 77 -19.21 29.86 6.40
N SER A 78 -19.47 28.93 5.46
CA SER A 78 -20.30 29.18 4.28
C SER A 78 -21.82 29.21 4.56
N LYS A 79 -22.28 28.78 5.73
CA LYS A 79 -23.71 28.60 6.02
C LYS A 79 -24.19 29.70 6.96
N ASP A 80 -25.20 30.48 6.60
CA ASP A 80 -25.83 31.41 7.55
C ASP A 80 -26.69 30.63 8.54
N VAL A 81 -26.15 30.39 9.73
CA VAL A 81 -26.78 29.61 10.80
C VAL A 81 -27.04 30.53 11.98
N SER A 82 -28.28 30.57 12.49
CA SER A 82 -28.60 31.34 13.70
C SER A 82 -27.89 30.74 14.92
N GLU A 83 -27.66 31.53 15.98
CA GLU A 83 -26.92 31.12 17.18
C GLU A 83 -27.47 29.84 17.82
N VAL A 84 -28.80 29.69 17.81
CA VAL A 84 -29.51 28.52 18.36
C VAL A 84 -29.35 27.28 17.46
N GLU A 85 -29.13 27.48 16.17
CA GLU A 85 -29.00 26.43 15.17
C GLU A 85 -27.56 25.91 15.02
N ILE A 86 -26.56 26.60 15.58
CA ILE A 86 -25.15 26.17 15.59
C ILE A 86 -25.00 24.78 16.19
N PHE A 87 -25.62 24.55 17.35
CA PHE A 87 -25.57 23.26 18.04
C PHE A 87 -26.31 22.17 17.27
N LEU A 88 -27.48 22.48 16.69
CA LEU A 88 -28.24 21.53 15.88
C LEU A 88 -27.46 21.11 14.64
N PHE A 89 -26.84 22.06 13.94
CA PHE A 89 -26.04 21.80 12.76
C PHE A 89 -24.76 21.01 13.06
N SER A 90 -24.05 21.39 14.14
CA SER A 90 -22.86 20.67 14.60
C SER A 90 -23.24 19.23 15.02
N GLY A 91 -24.38 19.07 15.69
CA GLY A 91 -24.93 17.76 16.03
C GLY A 91 -25.29 16.92 14.80
N THR A 92 -25.77 17.54 13.72
CA THR A 92 -26.03 16.83 12.45
C THR A 92 -24.73 16.36 11.79
N LEU A 93 -23.69 17.19 11.80
CA LEU A 93 -22.35 16.81 11.33
C LEU A 93 -21.77 15.65 12.14
N LEU A 94 -21.88 15.70 13.47
CA LEU A 94 -21.45 14.61 14.35
C LEU A 94 -22.23 13.32 14.07
N THR A 95 -23.55 13.41 13.94
CA THR A 95 -24.42 12.25 13.67
C THR A 95 -24.08 11.62 12.31
N GLY A 96 -23.88 12.43 11.27
CA GLY A 96 -23.43 11.93 9.96
C GLY A 96 -22.03 11.29 10.02
N GLY A 97 -21.12 11.86 10.82
CA GLY A 97 -19.80 11.30 11.08
C GLY A 97 -19.85 9.94 11.78
N VAL A 98 -20.65 9.82 12.84
CA VAL A 98 -20.88 8.58 13.59
C VAL A 98 -21.57 7.53 12.71
N TRP A 99 -22.55 7.92 11.90
CA TRP A 99 -23.22 7.03 10.95
C TRP A 99 -22.24 6.43 9.95
N TYR A 100 -21.40 7.26 9.32
CA TYR A 100 -20.38 6.79 8.40
C TYR A 100 -19.35 5.89 9.11
N MET A 101 -18.95 6.23 10.34
CA MET A 101 -18.07 5.38 11.15
C MET A 101 -18.67 3.99 11.40
N LEU A 102 -19.96 3.91 11.79
CA LEU A 102 -20.66 2.65 11.98
C LEU A 102 -20.72 1.84 10.68
N PHE A 103 -21.08 2.48 9.57
CA PHE A 103 -21.11 1.85 8.25
C PHE A 103 -19.74 1.29 7.88
N SER A 104 -18.68 2.09 8.03
CA SER A 104 -17.31 1.70 7.72
C SER A 104 -16.79 0.54 8.59
N LEU A 105 -17.16 0.51 9.88
CA LEU A 105 -16.83 -0.61 10.78
C LEU A 105 -17.60 -1.89 10.43
N LEU A 106 -18.87 -1.75 10.01
CA LEU A 106 -19.68 -2.88 9.57
C LEU A 106 -19.10 -3.53 8.30
N PHE A 107 -18.67 -2.73 7.33
CA PHE A 107 -17.97 -3.24 6.13
C PHE A 107 -16.66 -3.95 6.48
N PHE A 108 -15.92 -3.48 7.49
CA PHE A 108 -14.70 -4.15 7.92
C PHE A 108 -14.98 -5.55 8.47
N ARG A 109 -16.09 -5.74 9.20
CA ARG A 109 -16.51 -7.05 9.73
C ARG A 109 -16.73 -8.08 8.61
N ILE A 110 -17.19 -7.64 7.44
CA ILE A 110 -17.49 -8.52 6.29
C ILE A 110 -16.20 -9.01 5.60
N ARG A 111 -15.15 -8.19 5.54
CA ARG A 111 -13.87 -8.57 4.89
C ARG A 111 -12.64 -8.14 5.72
N PRO A 112 -12.37 -8.82 6.86
CA PRO A 112 -11.31 -8.41 7.79
C PRO A 112 -9.89 -8.51 7.21
N TYR A 113 -9.69 -9.38 6.22
CA TYR A 113 -8.38 -9.65 5.61
C TYR A 113 -8.06 -8.79 4.38
N ARG A 114 -8.98 -7.95 3.91
CA ARG A 114 -8.81 -7.21 2.65
C ARG A 114 -7.59 -6.28 2.67
N ALA A 115 -7.33 -5.62 3.81
CA ALA A 115 -6.16 -4.75 3.95
C ALA A 115 -4.85 -5.54 3.90
N ALA A 116 -4.80 -6.74 4.50
CA ALA A 116 -3.63 -7.62 4.43
C ALA A 116 -3.43 -8.19 3.02
N GLN A 117 -4.51 -8.59 2.34
CA GLN A 117 -4.48 -9.02 0.94
C GLN A 117 -3.96 -7.91 0.02
N GLN A 118 -4.36 -6.66 0.27
CA GLN A 118 -3.92 -5.53 -0.52
C GLN A 118 -2.41 -5.33 -0.44
N ILE A 119 -1.87 -5.19 0.77
CA ILE A 119 -0.43 -4.95 0.95
C ILE A 119 0.38 -6.17 0.49
N LEU A 120 -0.13 -7.40 0.69
CA LEU A 120 0.50 -8.61 0.16
C LEU A 120 0.54 -8.60 -1.38
N GLY A 121 -0.55 -8.23 -2.04
CA GLY A 121 -0.59 -8.09 -3.51
C GLY A 121 0.35 -7.01 -4.03
N GLU A 122 0.44 -5.87 -3.34
CA GLU A 122 1.42 -4.81 -3.63
C GLU A 122 2.85 -5.32 -3.48
N ASN A 123 3.14 -6.14 -2.46
CA ASN A 123 4.44 -6.76 -2.27
C ASN A 123 4.81 -7.75 -3.40
N VAL A 124 3.84 -8.55 -3.87
CA VAL A 124 4.04 -9.41 -5.04
C VAL A 124 4.43 -8.59 -6.27
N ALA A 125 3.71 -7.49 -6.53
CA ALA A 125 4.02 -6.60 -7.66
C ALA A 125 5.40 -5.94 -7.53
N ASP A 126 5.81 -5.56 -6.31
CA ASP A 126 7.15 -5.03 -6.08
C ASP A 126 8.25 -6.08 -6.37
N ILE A 127 8.02 -7.35 -6.03
CA ILE A 127 8.95 -8.45 -6.35
C ILE A 127 8.97 -8.73 -7.87
N ALA A 128 7.81 -8.69 -8.53
CA ALA A 128 7.75 -8.82 -10.00
C ALA A 128 8.55 -7.69 -10.68
N GLN A 129 8.40 -6.45 -10.23
CA GLN A 129 9.18 -5.32 -10.73
C GLN A 129 10.69 -5.50 -10.45
N PHE A 130 11.06 -6.04 -9.29
CA PHE A 130 12.45 -6.38 -8.99
C PHE A 130 13.00 -7.40 -9.99
N LEU A 131 12.21 -8.42 -10.34
CA LEU A 131 12.59 -9.44 -11.32
C LEU A 131 12.74 -8.87 -12.74
N ARG A 132 11.89 -7.90 -13.13
CA ARG A 132 12.02 -7.18 -14.40
C ARG A 132 13.34 -6.40 -14.48
N ILE A 133 13.66 -5.62 -13.45
CA ILE A 133 14.95 -4.91 -13.37
C ILE A 133 16.12 -5.92 -13.43
N LYS A 134 15.94 -7.09 -12.82
CA LYS A 134 16.94 -8.16 -12.90
C LYS A 134 17.10 -8.74 -14.31
N ALA A 135 16.02 -8.78 -15.10
CA ALA A 135 16.05 -9.21 -16.50
C ALA A 135 16.88 -8.27 -17.38
N ASP A 136 16.88 -6.98 -17.07
CA ASP A 136 17.63 -5.94 -17.82
C ASP A 136 19.16 -6.16 -17.73
N PHE A 137 19.65 -6.87 -16.71
CA PHE A 137 21.07 -7.29 -16.68
C PHE A 137 21.46 -8.25 -17.81
N TYR A 138 20.49 -8.89 -18.46
CA TYR A 138 20.74 -9.77 -19.61
C TYR A 138 20.49 -9.06 -20.96
N ASP A 139 20.15 -7.77 -20.96
CA ASP A 139 20.14 -6.97 -22.18
C ASP A 139 21.51 -6.31 -22.39
N ILE A 140 22.07 -6.42 -23.60
CA ILE A 140 23.40 -5.90 -23.95
C ILE A 140 23.39 -4.36 -23.97
N ASP A 141 22.25 -3.74 -24.31
CA ASP A 141 22.13 -2.29 -24.48
C ASP A 141 21.92 -1.55 -23.15
N THR A 142 21.72 -2.28 -22.05
CA THR A 142 21.45 -1.70 -20.72
C THR A 142 22.74 -1.32 -20.00
N ASP A 143 22.83 -0.10 -19.48
CA ASP A 143 23.91 0.33 -18.58
C ASP A 143 23.87 -0.43 -17.25
N ILE A 144 24.98 -1.11 -16.92
CA ILE A 144 25.05 -2.02 -15.76
C ILE A 144 24.98 -1.22 -14.44
N ASP A 145 25.69 -0.10 -14.35
CA ASP A 145 25.81 0.68 -13.12
C ASP A 145 24.47 1.37 -12.79
N GLU A 146 23.82 1.98 -13.78
CA GLU A 146 22.48 2.54 -13.63
C GLU A 146 21.47 1.46 -13.23
N ASN A 147 21.57 0.27 -13.83
CA ASN A 147 20.66 -0.83 -13.50
C ASN A 147 20.87 -1.37 -12.08
N TYR A 148 22.12 -1.40 -11.58
CA TYR A 148 22.41 -1.69 -10.17
C TYR A 148 21.76 -0.67 -9.23
N HIS A 149 21.82 0.62 -9.54
CA HIS A 149 21.13 1.65 -8.75
C HIS A 149 19.62 1.42 -8.70
N LYS A 150 18.99 1.08 -9.83
CA LYS A 150 17.57 0.72 -9.89
C LYS A 150 17.26 -0.53 -9.06
N LEU A 151 18.10 -1.56 -9.17
CA LEU A 151 17.94 -2.82 -8.45
C LEU A 151 17.98 -2.61 -6.94
N VAL A 152 18.98 -1.88 -6.42
CA VAL A 152 19.14 -1.59 -5.00
C VAL A 152 17.97 -0.73 -4.48
N SER A 153 17.55 0.27 -5.25
CA SER A 153 16.40 1.10 -4.87
C SER A 153 15.11 0.27 -4.75
N GLN A 154 14.90 -0.65 -5.70
CA GLN A 154 13.75 -1.55 -5.67
C GLN A 154 13.87 -2.59 -4.54
N GLN A 155 15.07 -3.08 -4.22
CA GLN A 155 15.32 -3.97 -3.08
C GLN A 155 14.88 -3.32 -1.76
N ILE A 156 15.26 -2.05 -1.53
CA ILE A 156 14.86 -1.29 -0.35
C ILE A 156 13.34 -1.16 -0.28
N LYS A 157 12.70 -0.86 -1.43
CA LYS A 157 11.24 -0.75 -1.52
C LYS A 157 10.54 -2.07 -1.16
N VAL A 158 11.00 -3.20 -1.72
CA VAL A 158 10.47 -4.54 -1.42
C VAL A 158 10.62 -4.84 0.08
N SER A 159 11.79 -4.61 0.65
CA SER A 159 12.06 -4.87 2.08
C SER A 159 11.14 -4.05 2.99
N HIS A 160 11.00 -2.75 2.72
CA HIS A 160 10.08 -1.89 3.48
C HIS A 160 8.62 -2.36 3.34
N ASN A 161 8.21 -2.80 2.14
CA ASN A 161 6.87 -3.30 1.94
C ASN A 161 6.63 -4.65 2.65
N GLN A 162 7.63 -5.55 2.69
CA GLN A 162 7.57 -6.79 3.47
C GLN A 162 7.43 -6.53 4.97
N ASP A 163 8.09 -5.50 5.51
CA ASP A 163 7.91 -5.09 6.91
C ASP A 163 6.47 -4.64 7.17
N ASN A 164 5.88 -3.86 6.25
CA ASN A 164 4.47 -3.44 6.34
C ASN A 164 3.50 -4.63 6.26
N VAL A 165 3.76 -5.60 5.36
CA VAL A 165 2.97 -6.83 5.27
C VAL A 165 3.04 -7.61 6.59
N ARG A 166 4.25 -7.78 7.12
CA ARG A 166 4.50 -8.49 8.38
C ARG A 166 3.70 -7.84 9.52
N GLU A 167 3.82 -6.52 9.68
CA GLU A 167 3.08 -5.78 10.70
C GLU A 167 1.56 -5.93 10.53
N MET A 168 1.05 -5.83 9.30
CA MET A 168 -0.37 -5.97 9.01
C MET A 168 -0.89 -7.37 9.33
N LEU A 169 -0.14 -8.42 8.96
CA LEU A 169 -0.49 -9.81 9.24
C LEU A 169 -0.49 -10.10 10.75
N PHE A 170 0.53 -9.63 11.49
CA PHE A 170 0.57 -9.77 12.95
C PHE A 170 -0.59 -9.03 13.63
N LYS A 171 -0.84 -7.77 13.27
CA LYS A 171 -1.96 -6.99 13.84
C LYS A 171 -3.32 -7.59 13.48
N SER A 172 -3.47 -8.15 12.28
CA SER A 172 -4.68 -8.85 11.87
C SER A 172 -4.90 -10.13 12.69
N ARG A 173 -3.86 -10.95 12.89
CA ARG A 173 -3.91 -12.17 13.69
C ARG A 173 -4.28 -11.91 15.15
N VAL A 174 -3.74 -10.85 15.76
CA VAL A 174 -4.09 -10.44 17.13
C VAL A 174 -5.56 -10.02 17.23
N ASN A 175 -6.11 -9.34 16.22
CA ASN A 175 -7.49 -8.86 16.25
C ASN A 175 -8.54 -9.97 16.01
N VAL A 176 -8.22 -11.02 15.26
CA VAL A 176 -9.18 -12.08 14.91
C VAL A 176 -9.19 -13.25 15.91
N LYS A 177 -8.33 -13.23 16.95
CA LYS A 177 -8.30 -14.19 18.08
C LYS A 177 -8.22 -15.67 17.72
N GLU A 178 -8.00 -16.05 16.46
CA GLU A 178 -7.86 -17.45 16.06
C GLU A 178 -7.24 -17.62 14.67
N SER A 179 -6.57 -18.76 14.49
CA SER A 179 -5.86 -19.17 13.28
C SER A 179 -6.84 -19.67 12.21
N THR A 180 -7.66 -18.76 11.67
CA THR A 180 -8.58 -19.07 10.56
C THR A 180 -7.80 -19.53 9.32
N ASN A 181 -8.41 -20.36 8.47
CA ASN A 181 -7.76 -20.86 7.25
C ASN A 181 -7.24 -19.73 6.35
N ALA A 182 -8.04 -18.66 6.17
CA ALA A 182 -7.63 -17.48 5.40
C ALA A 182 -6.37 -16.80 5.95
N SER A 183 -6.27 -16.66 7.28
CA SER A 183 -5.08 -16.08 7.91
C SER A 183 -3.82 -16.93 7.71
N ARG A 184 -3.96 -18.27 7.75
CA ARG A 184 -2.85 -19.19 7.51
C ARG A 184 -2.36 -19.11 6.07
N ILE A 185 -3.29 -19.09 5.11
CA ILE A 185 -2.95 -18.95 3.69
C ILE A 185 -2.16 -17.66 3.45
N LEU A 186 -2.62 -16.52 3.98
CA LEU A 186 -1.91 -15.25 3.80
C LEU A 186 -0.50 -15.25 4.41
N VAL A 187 -0.33 -15.86 5.59
CA VAL A 187 0.98 -15.96 6.23
C VAL A 187 1.90 -16.91 5.46
N LEU A 188 1.40 -18.06 5.01
CA LEU A 188 2.18 -19.00 4.20
C LEU A 188 2.61 -18.35 2.88
N THR A 189 1.67 -17.71 2.17
CA THR A 189 2.00 -16.97 0.94
C THR A 189 3.03 -15.88 1.20
N PHE A 190 2.93 -15.15 2.32
CA PHE A 190 3.95 -14.15 2.67
C PHE A 190 5.32 -14.77 2.92
N VAL A 191 5.41 -15.88 3.66
CA VAL A 191 6.67 -16.60 3.91
C VAL A 191 7.26 -17.07 2.58
N ASP A 192 6.46 -17.70 1.71
CA ASP A 192 6.92 -18.17 0.40
C ASP A 192 7.46 -17.01 -0.47
N LEU A 193 6.82 -15.83 -0.41
CA LEU A 193 7.29 -14.64 -1.14
C LEU A 193 8.59 -14.06 -0.59
N VAL A 194 8.77 -14.07 0.74
CA VAL A 194 10.02 -13.65 1.38
C VAL A 194 11.14 -14.59 0.98
N ASP A 195 10.94 -15.90 1.12
CA ASP A 195 11.92 -16.93 0.76
C ASP A 195 12.30 -16.83 -0.72
N MET A 196 11.32 -16.67 -1.62
CA MET A 196 11.57 -16.48 -3.04
C MET A 196 12.38 -15.22 -3.31
N PHE A 197 12.05 -14.09 -2.67
CA PHE A 197 12.81 -12.85 -2.82
C PHE A 197 14.25 -13.00 -2.34
N GLU A 198 14.47 -13.67 -1.21
CA GLU A 198 15.81 -13.98 -0.69
C GLU A 198 16.62 -14.85 -1.67
N GLN A 199 16.01 -15.88 -2.26
CA GLN A 199 16.65 -16.71 -3.29
C GLN A 199 17.04 -15.90 -4.54
N ILE A 200 16.16 -15.01 -4.99
CA ILE A 200 16.47 -14.12 -6.11
C ILE A 200 17.64 -13.21 -5.73
N MET A 201 17.66 -12.62 -4.54
CA MET A 201 18.76 -11.75 -4.09
C MET A 201 20.09 -12.48 -3.94
N ALA A 202 20.09 -13.72 -3.47
CA ALA A 202 21.30 -14.53 -3.29
C ALA A 202 22.06 -14.79 -4.61
N THR A 203 21.37 -14.64 -5.74
CA THR A 203 21.96 -14.85 -7.06
C THR A 203 22.63 -13.55 -7.53
N HIS A 204 23.91 -13.39 -7.21
CA HIS A 204 24.77 -12.29 -7.68
C HIS A 204 25.81 -12.82 -8.67
N TYR A 205 25.69 -12.44 -9.93
CA TYR A 205 26.64 -12.79 -10.98
C TYR A 205 27.45 -11.57 -11.38
N ASP A 206 28.66 -11.81 -11.88
CA ASP A 206 29.37 -10.83 -12.69
C ASP A 206 28.66 -10.73 -14.05
N TYR A 207 27.73 -9.79 -14.14
CA TYR A 207 26.95 -9.58 -15.36
C TYR A 207 27.82 -9.10 -16.53
N GLY A 208 28.97 -8.47 -16.26
CA GLY A 208 29.95 -8.13 -17.28
C GLY A 208 30.51 -9.39 -17.94
N TYR A 209 31.01 -10.31 -17.13
CA TYR A 209 31.52 -11.61 -17.60
C TYR A 209 30.45 -12.44 -18.32
N VAL A 210 29.24 -12.51 -17.77
CA VAL A 210 28.13 -13.28 -18.38
C VAL A 210 27.74 -12.68 -19.74
N ARG A 211 27.66 -11.35 -19.84
CA ARG A 211 27.36 -10.68 -21.12
C ARG A 211 28.45 -10.93 -22.14
N GLU A 212 29.73 -10.82 -21.76
CA GLU A 212 30.85 -11.05 -22.67
C GLU A 212 30.86 -12.49 -23.21
N LYS A 213 30.62 -13.47 -22.34
CA LYS A 213 30.65 -14.89 -22.72
C LYS A 213 29.50 -15.30 -23.66
N PHE A 214 28.31 -14.76 -23.46
CA PHE A 214 27.10 -15.21 -24.14
C PHE A 214 26.53 -14.22 -25.17
N LYS A 215 27.23 -13.10 -25.43
CA LYS A 215 26.77 -12.00 -26.31
C LYS A 215 26.24 -12.48 -27.67
N ASP A 216 26.95 -13.41 -28.31
CA ASP A 216 26.66 -13.85 -29.68
C ASP A 216 25.80 -15.12 -29.75
N THR A 217 25.41 -15.67 -28.60
CA THR A 217 24.74 -16.99 -28.52
C THR A 217 23.21 -16.89 -28.51
N GLY A 218 22.66 -15.69 -28.31
CA GLY A 218 21.22 -15.46 -28.12
C GLY A 218 20.67 -15.93 -26.76
N VAL A 219 21.48 -16.59 -25.94
CA VAL A 219 21.10 -17.10 -24.60
C VAL A 219 20.65 -15.97 -23.69
N LEU A 220 21.32 -14.82 -23.73
CA LEU A 220 20.98 -13.65 -22.93
C LEU A 220 19.53 -13.17 -23.16
N ALA A 221 19.11 -13.12 -24.43
CA ALA A 221 17.75 -12.74 -24.79
C ALA A 221 16.71 -13.77 -24.33
N ASP A 222 17.06 -15.06 -24.33
CA ASP A 222 16.17 -16.10 -23.81
C ASP A 222 16.04 -16.04 -22.28
N ILE A 223 17.13 -15.76 -21.56
CA ILE A 223 17.10 -15.51 -20.10
C ILE A 223 16.23 -14.29 -19.79
N ASN A 224 16.46 -13.17 -20.50
CA ASN A 224 15.68 -11.95 -20.33
C ASN A 224 14.17 -12.23 -20.51
N LYS A 225 13.78 -12.90 -21.61
CA LYS A 225 12.39 -13.30 -21.87
C LYS A 225 11.82 -14.19 -20.78
N LEU A 226 12.59 -15.17 -20.29
CA LEU A 226 12.14 -16.06 -19.23
C LEU A 226 11.88 -15.30 -17.93
N LEU A 227 12.77 -14.39 -17.54
CA LEU A 227 12.60 -13.56 -16.34
C LEU A 227 11.39 -12.63 -16.45
N HIS A 228 11.12 -12.05 -17.63
CA HIS A 228 9.89 -11.28 -17.86
C HIS A 228 8.64 -12.16 -17.74
N LYS A 229 8.62 -13.36 -18.32
CA LYS A 229 7.49 -14.30 -18.17
C LYS A 229 7.25 -14.67 -16.71
N MET A 230 8.32 -14.90 -15.94
CA MET A 230 8.22 -15.16 -14.50
C MET A 230 7.64 -13.95 -13.75
N ALA A 231 8.05 -12.73 -14.11
CA ALA A 231 7.52 -11.51 -13.51
C ALA A 231 6.02 -11.33 -13.82
N ASP A 232 5.60 -11.62 -15.05
CA ASP A 232 4.19 -11.56 -15.45
C ASP A 232 3.34 -12.61 -14.72
N GLU A 233 3.90 -13.81 -14.48
CA GLU A 233 3.23 -14.84 -13.68
C GLU A 233 3.10 -14.42 -12.21
N LEU A 234 4.11 -13.75 -11.65
CA LEU A 234 4.05 -13.15 -10.31
C LEU A 234 2.97 -12.06 -10.23
N ASP A 235 2.91 -11.14 -11.20
CA ASP A 235 1.86 -10.11 -11.23
C ASP A 235 0.45 -10.73 -11.29
N TYR A 236 0.29 -11.81 -12.05
CA TYR A 236 -0.96 -12.56 -12.07
C TYR A 236 -1.28 -13.19 -10.71
N VAL A 237 -0.28 -13.77 -10.01
CA VAL A 237 -0.47 -14.22 -8.62
C VAL A 237 -0.91 -13.07 -7.72
N GLY A 238 -0.29 -11.90 -7.84
CA GLY A 238 -0.67 -10.69 -7.10
C GLY A 238 -2.13 -10.31 -7.33
N PHE A 239 -2.57 -10.29 -8.59
CA PHE A 239 -3.97 -10.05 -8.95
C PHE A 239 -4.93 -11.08 -8.35
N MET A 240 -4.54 -12.36 -8.31
CA MET A 240 -5.37 -13.43 -7.76
C MET A 240 -5.48 -13.36 -6.23
N VAL A 241 -4.41 -12.96 -5.55
CA VAL A 241 -4.41 -12.67 -4.10
C VAL A 241 -5.38 -11.53 -3.79
N LEU A 242 -5.38 -10.45 -4.59
CA LEU A 242 -6.30 -9.31 -4.45
C LEU A 242 -7.76 -9.69 -4.72
N SER A 243 -7.98 -10.55 -5.72
CA SER A 243 -9.32 -10.95 -6.16
C SER A 243 -9.92 -12.09 -5.32
N ASN A 244 -9.13 -12.71 -4.44
CA ASN A 244 -9.51 -13.88 -3.63
C ASN A 244 -10.00 -15.06 -4.51
N ILE A 245 -9.38 -15.25 -5.67
CA ILE A 245 -9.69 -16.32 -6.62
C ILE A 245 -8.57 -17.38 -6.53
N ARG A 246 -8.92 -18.67 -6.71
CA ARG A 246 -7.91 -19.74 -6.77
C ARG A 246 -7.00 -19.55 -7.97
N TYR A 247 -5.69 -19.59 -7.73
CA TYR A 247 -4.66 -19.55 -8.76
C TYR A 247 -4.89 -20.62 -9.84
N LYS A 248 -4.76 -20.22 -11.10
CA LYS A 248 -4.67 -21.12 -12.26
C LYS A 248 -3.37 -20.78 -12.99
N ARG A 249 -2.51 -21.78 -13.19
CA ARG A 249 -1.22 -21.60 -13.85
C ARG A 249 -1.40 -21.00 -15.26
N LEU A 250 -0.69 -19.91 -15.55
CA LEU A 250 -0.72 -19.25 -16.86
C LEU A 250 0.23 -19.91 -17.87
N SER A 251 1.41 -20.31 -17.42
CA SER A 251 2.52 -20.76 -18.26
C SER A 251 3.19 -22.00 -17.67
N ASP A 252 3.71 -22.89 -18.52
CA ASP A 252 4.55 -24.01 -18.08
C ASP A 252 6.02 -23.61 -18.16
N LEU A 253 6.46 -22.82 -17.18
CA LEU A 253 7.84 -22.30 -17.10
C LEU A 253 8.90 -23.40 -17.18
N ASN A 254 8.59 -24.63 -16.75
CA ASN A 254 9.51 -25.76 -16.80
C ASN A 254 9.99 -26.08 -18.21
N LYS A 255 9.09 -25.98 -19.20
CA LYS A 255 9.43 -26.25 -20.60
C LYS A 255 10.39 -25.20 -21.17
N ASP A 256 10.15 -23.93 -20.86
CA ASP A 256 11.02 -22.84 -21.28
C ASP A 256 12.41 -22.96 -20.63
N LEU A 257 12.45 -23.41 -19.37
CA LEU A 257 13.69 -23.61 -18.61
C LEU A 257 14.52 -24.80 -19.13
N GLU A 258 13.87 -25.90 -19.51
CA GLU A 258 14.53 -27.02 -20.19
C GLU A 258 15.11 -26.62 -21.55
N ALA A 259 14.36 -25.85 -22.36
CA ALA A 259 14.83 -25.35 -23.64
C ALA A 259 16.04 -24.41 -23.49
N LEU A 260 16.02 -23.55 -22.47
CA LEU A 260 17.13 -22.66 -22.15
C LEU A 260 18.37 -23.45 -21.72
N LYS A 261 18.21 -24.46 -20.86
CA LYS A 261 19.31 -25.32 -20.40
C LYS A 261 20.01 -26.00 -21.58
N LEU A 262 19.26 -26.57 -22.51
CA LEU A 262 19.81 -27.21 -23.71
C LEU A 262 20.63 -26.23 -24.57
N LYS A 263 20.19 -24.97 -24.70
CA LYS A 263 20.94 -23.93 -25.40
C LYS A 263 22.25 -23.55 -24.68
N ILE A 264 22.21 -23.43 -23.36
CA ILE A 264 23.40 -23.13 -22.56
C ILE A 264 24.43 -24.27 -22.67
N ASP A 265 23.97 -25.52 -22.54
CA ASP A 265 24.83 -26.71 -22.68
C ASP A 265 25.44 -26.81 -24.09
N GLY A 266 24.71 -26.38 -25.12
CA GLY A 266 25.20 -26.32 -26.51
C GLY A 266 26.15 -25.15 -26.80
N ALA A 267 26.05 -24.04 -26.07
CA ALA A 267 26.93 -22.86 -26.21
C ALA A 267 28.20 -22.93 -25.34
N GLY A 268 28.29 -23.92 -24.44
CA GLY A 268 29.44 -24.17 -23.57
C GLY A 268 30.53 -25.09 -24.15
N ASN A 269 30.35 -25.59 -25.37
CA ASN A 269 31.34 -26.33 -26.17
C ASN A 269 31.88 -25.45 -27.31
#